data_AF-A0A4U2PRV1-F1
#
_entry.id   AF-A0A4U2PRV1-F1
#
_cell.length_a   1.000
_cell.length_b   1.000
_cell.length_c   1.000
_cell.angle_alpha   90.00
_cell.angle_beta   90.00
_cell.angle_gamma   90.00
#
_symmetry.space_group_name_H-M   'P 1'
#
loop_
_entity.id
_entity.type
_entity.pdbx_description
1 polymer ?
#
loop_
_entity_poly.entity_id
_entity_poly.type
_entity_poly.pdbx_seq_one_letter_code
_entity_poly.pdbx_strand_id
1 'polypeptide(L)'
;MARTQTQKALRKAKRAGNYCSAQSRKTNGHYGEISQHVRMKPTKQEQLQRIKHKKRIVQSDASFLFSIIYLSFIVKKGLDNNYHSC
;
A
#
# COMPACT_ATOMS: atom_id res chain seq x y z
N MET A 1 31.09 -0.65 -8.01
CA MET A 1 31.11 -1.39 -6.72
C MET A 1 32.27 -2.37 -6.72
N ALA A 2 33.18 -2.26 -5.76
CA ALA A 2 34.30 -3.19 -5.66
C ALA A 2 33.82 -4.59 -5.22
N ARG A 3 34.37 -5.64 -5.84
CA ARG A 3 34.04 -7.03 -5.48
C ARG A 3 34.70 -7.42 -4.17
N THR A 4 34.00 -8.20 -3.36
CA THR A 4 34.55 -8.76 -2.11
C THR A 4 35.67 -9.76 -2.39
N GLN A 5 36.57 -9.94 -1.43
CA GLN A 5 37.69 -10.87 -1.54
C GLN A 5 37.22 -12.31 -1.81
N THR A 6 36.13 -12.74 -1.17
CA THR A 6 35.52 -14.06 -1.35
C THR A 6 35.03 -14.28 -2.77
N GLN A 7 34.38 -13.27 -3.38
CA GLN A 7 33.92 -13.35 -4.76
C GLN A 7 35.10 -13.46 -5.74
N LYS A 8 36.22 -12.79 -5.45
CA LYS A 8 37.46 -12.90 -6.24
C LYS A 8 38.07 -14.30 -6.12
N ALA A 9 38.13 -14.87 -4.92
CA ALA A 9 38.65 -16.22 -4.67
C ALA A 9 37.84 -17.30 -5.41
N LEU A 10 36.51 -17.24 -5.34
CA LEU A 10 35.60 -18.15 -6.06
C LEU A 10 35.83 -18.13 -7.58
N ARG A 11 36.03 -16.94 -8.15
CA ARG A 11 36.31 -16.80 -9.59
C ARG A 11 37.68 -17.34 -9.98
N LYS A 12 38.70 -17.14 -9.14
CA LYS A 12 40.05 -17.69 -9.37
C LYS A 12 40.01 -19.22 -9.38
N ALA A 13 39.33 -19.83 -8.41
CA ALA A 13 39.14 -21.28 -8.35
C ALA A 13 38.37 -21.82 -9.56
N LYS A 14 37.25 -21.18 -9.94
CA LYS A 14 36.47 -21.54 -11.13
C LYS A 14 37.31 -21.53 -12.41
N ARG A 15 38.17 -20.52 -12.59
CA ARG A 15 39.05 -20.44 -13.76
C ARG A 15 40.13 -21.53 -13.76
N ALA A 16 40.65 -21.88 -12.59
CA ALA A 16 41.65 -22.92 -12.45
C ALA A 16 41.10 -24.36 -12.53
N GLY A 17 39.77 -24.53 -12.68
CA GLY A 17 39.13 -25.84 -12.59
C GLY A 17 39.15 -26.45 -11.18
N ASN A 18 39.58 -25.68 -10.17
CA ASN A 18 39.76 -26.17 -8.82
C ASN A 18 38.50 -25.94 -7.99
N TYR A 19 38.22 -26.91 -7.12
CA TYR A 19 37.15 -26.81 -6.14
C TYR A 19 37.56 -25.87 -5.00
N CYS A 20 36.65 -25.01 -4.57
CA CYS A 20 36.83 -24.17 -3.39
C CYS A 20 35.71 -24.46 -2.39
N SER A 21 36.04 -24.62 -1.11
CA SER A 21 35.05 -24.87 -0.05
C SER A 21 33.93 -23.83 -0.01
N ALA A 22 34.19 -22.59 -0.42
CA ALA A 22 33.18 -21.55 -0.53
C ALA A 22 32.13 -21.80 -1.63
N GLN A 23 32.42 -22.65 -2.63
CA GLN A 23 31.44 -23.08 -3.65
C GLN A 23 30.41 -24.06 -3.07
N SER A 24 30.76 -24.78 -2.01
CA SER A 24 29.86 -25.69 -1.29
C SER A 24 28.80 -24.97 -0.44
N ARG A 25 28.96 -23.67 -0.22
CA ARG A 25 28.06 -22.92 0.66
C ARG A 25 26.68 -22.80 0.02
N LYS A 26 25.64 -22.89 0.86
CA LYS A 26 24.26 -22.66 0.45
C LYS A 26 24.13 -21.32 -0.27
N THR A 27 23.63 -21.36 -1.49
CA THR A 27 23.39 -20.18 -2.34
C THR A 27 21.96 -19.65 -2.14
N ASN A 28 21.61 -18.55 -2.81
CA ASN A 28 20.24 -18.03 -2.82
C ASN A 28 19.17 -19.06 -3.28
N GLY A 29 19.55 -20.16 -3.94
CA GLY A 29 18.61 -21.26 -4.21
C GLY A 29 18.09 -21.95 -2.93
N HIS A 30 18.87 -21.91 -1.85
CA HIS A 30 18.51 -22.43 -0.52
C HIS A 30 17.92 -21.36 0.38
N TYR A 31 17.33 -20.30 -0.20
CA TYR A 31 16.82 -19.16 0.57
C TYR A 31 15.86 -19.57 1.68
N GLY A 32 15.03 -20.61 1.47
CA GLY A 32 14.15 -21.17 2.49
C GLY A 32 14.88 -21.72 3.72
N GLU A 33 16.06 -22.31 3.52
CA GLU A 33 16.91 -22.85 4.60
C GLU A 33 17.80 -21.78 5.25
N ILE A 34 18.13 -20.72 4.51
CA ILE A 34 18.96 -19.60 4.97
C ILE A 34 18.10 -18.57 5.74
N SER A 35 16.85 -18.40 5.34
CA SER A 35 15.90 -17.44 5.93
C SER A 35 15.42 -17.92 7.29
N GLN A 36 16.25 -17.78 8.32
CA GLN A 36 15.93 -18.13 9.71
C GLN A 36 15.02 -17.11 10.42
N HIS A 37 14.77 -15.94 9.81
CA HIS A 37 13.95 -14.93 10.45
C HIS A 37 12.47 -15.32 10.43
N VAL A 38 11.79 -15.12 11.55
CA VAL A 38 10.34 -15.26 11.63
C VAL A 38 9.70 -14.15 10.81
N ARG A 39 8.90 -14.51 9.82
CA ARG A 39 8.10 -13.55 9.06
C ARG A 39 6.91 -13.12 9.90
N MET A 40 7.02 -11.96 10.52
CA MET A 40 5.93 -11.36 11.27
C MET A 40 5.01 -10.59 10.32
N LYS A 41 3.69 -10.75 10.51
CA LYS A 41 2.72 -9.88 9.84
C LYS A 41 2.83 -8.47 10.41
N PRO A 42 2.64 -7.42 9.58
CA PRO A 42 2.70 -6.05 10.05
C PRO A 42 1.62 -5.79 11.10
N THR A 43 1.95 -4.95 12.08
CA THR A 43 1.03 -4.62 13.17
C THR A 43 -0.15 -3.78 12.68
N LYS A 44 -1.24 -3.73 13.44
CA LYS A 44 -2.42 -2.90 13.10
C LYS A 44 -2.05 -1.44 12.85
N GLN A 45 -1.09 -0.91 13.60
CA GLN A 45 -0.59 0.46 13.44
C GLN A 45 0.16 0.63 12.10
N GLU A 46 1.05 -0.30 11.76
CA GLU A 46 1.77 -0.29 10.49
C GLU A 46 0.84 -0.46 9.28
N GLN A 47 -0.23 -1.23 9.42
CA GLN A 47 -1.23 -1.41 8.38
C GLN A 47 -2.06 -0.14 8.14
N LEU A 48 -2.49 0.55 9.20
CA LEU A 48 -3.27 1.78 9.11
C LEU A 48 -2.46 2.96 8.55
N GLN A 49 -1.15 2.98 8.77
CA GLN A 49 -0.28 4.00 8.17
C GLN A 49 0.06 3.69 6.70
N ARG A 50 -0.05 2.42 6.27
CA ARG A 50 0.20 1.96 4.90
C ARG A 50 -1.08 1.95 4.04
N ILE A 51 -1.97 2.92 4.20
CA ILE A 51 -3.12 3.09 3.28
C ILE A 51 -2.58 3.52 1.90
N LYS A 52 -2.23 2.52 1.07
CA LYS A 52 -1.72 2.70 -0.29
C LYS A 52 -2.73 3.41 -1.20
N HIS A 53 -4.02 3.23 -0.92
CA HIS A 53 -5.12 3.80 -1.71
C HIS A 53 -5.99 4.67 -0.82
N LYS A 54 -5.65 5.97 -0.74
CA LYS A 54 -6.45 6.97 -0.04
C LYS A 54 -7.73 7.22 -0.84
N LYS A 55 -8.89 6.84 -0.31
CA LYS A 55 -10.18 7.27 -0.89
C LYS A 55 -10.24 8.80 -0.82
N ARG A 56 -10.50 9.47 -1.95
CA ARG A 56 -10.82 10.90 -1.94
C ARG A 56 -12.12 11.06 -1.15
N ILE A 57 -12.06 11.77 -0.03
CA ILE A 57 -13.26 12.30 0.61
C ILE A 57 -13.70 13.45 -0.29
N VAL A 58 -14.54 13.14 -1.28
CA VAL A 58 -15.23 14.16 -2.05
C VAL A 58 -16.36 14.64 -1.14
N GLN A 59 -16.26 15.87 -0.64
CA GLN A 59 -17.32 16.55 0.11
C GLN A 59 -18.51 16.93 -0.82
N SER A 60 -18.97 16.02 -1.68
CA SER A 60 -20.09 16.28 -2.59
C SER A 60 -21.45 16.12 -1.91
N ASP A 61 -21.51 15.46 -0.76
CA ASP A 61 -22.77 15.10 -0.11
C ASP A 61 -23.41 16.30 0.62
N ALA A 62 -22.60 17.28 1.04
CA ALA A 62 -23.10 18.50 1.68
C ALA A 62 -23.92 19.37 0.72
N SER A 63 -23.53 19.40 -0.57
CA SER A 63 -24.25 20.14 -1.62
C SER A 63 -25.58 19.51 -2.00
N PHE A 64 -25.69 18.16 -1.98
CA PHE A 64 -26.94 17.48 -2.30
C PHE A 64 -28.01 17.69 -1.22
N LEU A 65 -27.63 17.65 0.07
CA LEU A 65 -28.57 17.88 1.17
C LEU A 65 -29.09 19.33 1.22
N PHE A 66 -28.21 20.31 0.99
CA PHE A 66 -28.62 21.72 0.95
C PHE A 66 -29.61 22.03 -0.17
N SER A 67 -29.39 21.46 -1.37
CA SER A 67 -30.30 21.64 -2.51
C SER A 67 -31.70 21.09 -2.24
N ILE A 68 -31.81 19.90 -1.64
CA ILE A 68 -33.10 19.26 -1.32
C ILE A 68 -33.85 20.06 -0.24
N ILE A 69 -33.17 20.51 0.81
CA ILE A 69 -33.79 21.30 1.88
C ILE A 69 -34.28 22.65 1.35
N TYR A 70 -33.48 23.32 0.52
CA TYR A 70 -33.83 24.62 -0.06
C TYR A 70 -35.03 24.53 -1.01
N LEU A 71 -35.07 23.50 -1.87
CA LEU A 71 -36.20 23.26 -2.77
C LEU A 71 -37.49 22.94 -1.98
N SER A 72 -37.38 22.13 -0.92
CA SER A 72 -38.52 21.80 -0.05
C SER A 72 -39.07 23.04 0.66
N PHE A 73 -38.20 23.98 1.07
CA PHE A 73 -38.61 25.22 1.71
C PHE A 73 -39.33 26.18 0.74
N ILE A 74 -38.84 26.30 -0.49
CA ILE A 74 -39.48 27.12 -1.55
C ILE A 74 -40.87 26.57 -1.90
N VAL A 75 -40.98 25.25 -2.09
CA VAL A 75 -42.27 24.61 -2.44
C VAL A 75 -43.29 24.80 -1.32
N LYS A 76 -42.88 24.70 -0.05
CA LYS A 76 -43.76 24.91 1.10
C LYS A 76 -44.25 26.35 1.19
N LYS A 77 -43.34 27.33 1.07
CA LYS A 77 -43.69 28.76 0.99
C LYS A 77 -44.61 29.07 -0.19
N GLY A 78 -44.43 28.43 -1.34
CA GLY A 78 -45.28 28.61 -2.52
C GLY A 78 -46.71 28.11 -2.33
N LEU A 79 -46.89 27.00 -1.61
CA LEU A 79 -48.21 26.47 -1.24
C LEU A 79 -48.90 27.37 -0.21
N ASP A 80 -48.20 27.76 0.86
CA ASP A 80 -48.77 28.57 1.94
C ASP A 80 -49.31 29.93 1.45
N ASN A 81 -48.64 30.54 0.46
CA ASN A 81 -49.08 31.81 -0.15
C ASN A 81 -50.27 31.66 -1.11
N ASN A 82 -50.56 30.46 -1.60
CA ASN A 82 -51.68 30.21 -2.52
C ASN A 82 -53.01 30.05 -1.77
N TYR A 83 -52.96 29.59 -0.51
CA TYR A 83 -54.16 29.39 0.33
C TYR A 83 -54.71 30.68 0.96
N HIS A 84 -54.03 31.83 0.82
CA HIS A 84 -54.45 33.09 1.42
C HIS A 84 -55.22 34.03 0.48
N SER A 85 -55.52 33.59 -0.75
CA SER A 85 -56.21 34.40 -1.79
C SER A 85 -57.55 33.79 -2.27
N CYS A 86 -58.27 33.09 -1.39
CA CYS A 86 -59.69 32.78 -1.56
C CYS A 86 -60.51 33.54 -0.53
#